data_AF-A0A183E570-F1
#
_entry.id   AF-A0A183E570-F1
#
_cell.length_a   1.000
_cell.length_b   1.000
_cell.length_c   1.000
_cell.angle_alpha   90.00
_cell.angle_beta   90.00
_cell.angle_gamma   90.00
#
_symmetry.space_group_name_H-M   'P 1'
#
loop_
_entity.id
_entity.type
_entity.pdbx_description
1 polymer ?
#
loop_
_entity_poly.entity_id
_entity_poly.type
_entity_poly.pdbx_seq_one_letter_code
_entity_poly.pdbx_strand_id
1 'polypeptide(L)'
;MSVPLIDPRSFRSFCFRGEGRANFVISAKCEKSGLRIAWRLAKQRKSGCVSTKPKCRVVCAYLEKLIVPFLGRQFLVKPEIVEIDVLSLHHLAKVSKIPSLQFNLKIETFDELCDISKYPSTMSFLPLTIPKEVRSVCVLQMLDATRIPKCLSPQFFGPTITVEIKPKQGFMQNHPGVEVPYCNNCILQLEKCYSNAFEQMYDFCPLDLFSGDLDRMRKALKSLFAVPHRNLRIFLDGTVIHSDEIPLAGEQLRETLFHDGSISLCCIMVGAPSDDLFAMHSSSVLAKLLTGQRIDTIGIVRAYQIYRSLPEAVQVDFTHTHTHTLRA
;
A
#
# COMPACT_ATOMS: atom_id res chain seq x y z
N MET A 1 -4.48 27.31 -8.79
CA MET A 1 -4.45 27.31 -7.31
C MET A 1 -3.04 26.95 -6.86
N SER A 2 -2.47 27.73 -5.94
CA SER A 2 -1.18 27.42 -5.31
C SER A 2 -1.31 26.14 -4.49
N VAL A 3 -0.28 25.30 -4.53
CA VAL A 3 -0.22 24.10 -3.69
C VAL A 3 0.07 24.54 -2.25
N PRO A 4 -0.70 24.08 -1.24
CA PRO A 4 -0.47 24.49 0.14
C PRO A 4 0.90 24.02 0.65
N LEU A 5 1.66 24.95 1.25
CA LEU A 5 2.89 24.64 1.95
C LEU A 5 2.56 24.22 3.38
N ILE A 6 3.05 23.06 3.78
CA ILE A 6 2.81 22.46 5.09
C ILE A 6 4.06 22.60 5.95
N ASP A 7 3.87 23.14 7.16
CA ASP A 7 4.87 23.09 8.22
C ASP A 7 4.63 21.84 9.09
N PRO A 8 5.56 20.87 9.09
CA PRO A 8 5.45 19.70 9.95
C PRO A 8 5.30 20.02 11.44
N ARG A 9 5.71 21.18 11.94
CA ARG A 9 5.48 21.57 13.36
C ARG A 9 4.01 21.65 13.75
N SER A 10 3.10 21.80 12.79
CA SER A 10 1.65 21.73 13.04
C SER A 10 1.11 20.31 13.26
N PHE A 11 2.00 19.31 13.32
CA PHE A 11 1.71 17.90 13.51
C PHE A 11 2.53 17.31 14.65
N ARG A 12 2.00 16.21 15.19
CA ARG A 12 2.60 15.43 16.28
C ARG A 12 2.47 13.94 16.03
N SER A 13 3.12 13.15 16.89
CA SER A 13 3.04 11.68 16.88
C SER A 13 3.35 11.08 15.50
N PHE A 14 4.48 11.49 14.92
CA PHE A 14 5.00 11.03 13.65
C PHE A 14 5.38 9.56 13.74
N CYS A 15 4.99 8.76 12.75
CA CYS A 15 5.26 7.34 12.73
C CYS A 15 5.52 6.86 11.30
N PHE A 16 6.53 6.01 11.15
CA PHE A 16 6.75 5.30 9.90
C PHE A 16 5.62 4.29 9.68
N ARG A 17 4.86 4.46 8.60
CA ARG A 17 3.70 3.60 8.30
C ARG A 17 4.08 2.43 7.39
N GLY A 18 5.09 2.62 6.53
CA GLY A 18 5.62 1.57 5.70
C GLY A 18 6.33 2.09 4.46
N GLU A 19 6.89 1.15 3.71
CA GLU A 19 7.62 1.42 2.48
C GLU A 19 7.24 0.40 1.41
N GLY A 20 7.13 0.89 0.18
CA GLY A 20 7.11 0.07 -1.01
C GLY A 20 8.28 0.42 -1.93
N ARG A 21 8.36 -0.27 -3.08
CA ARG A 21 9.41 0.00 -4.08
C ARG A 21 9.44 1.45 -4.55
N ALA A 22 8.27 2.09 -4.63
CA ALA A 22 8.13 3.42 -5.21
C ALA A 22 7.94 4.56 -4.19
N ASN A 23 7.59 4.27 -2.93
CA ASN A 23 7.24 5.33 -1.97
C ASN A 23 7.56 4.94 -0.53
N PHE A 24 7.86 5.94 0.29
CA PHE A 24 7.75 5.87 1.75
C PHE A 24 6.40 6.44 2.20
N VAL A 25 5.88 5.93 3.32
CA VAL A 25 4.66 6.45 3.95
C VAL A 25 4.96 6.82 5.40
N ILE A 26 4.72 8.08 5.74
CA ILE A 26 4.87 8.61 7.09
C ILE A 26 3.51 9.13 7.53
N SER A 27 3.07 8.73 8.72
CA SER A 27 1.83 9.24 9.31
C SER A 27 2.12 10.26 10.40
N ALA A 28 1.21 11.22 10.58
CA ALA A 28 1.27 12.19 11.67
C ALA A 28 -0.14 12.64 12.05
N LYS A 29 -0.33 13.11 13.28
CA LYS A 29 -1.60 13.65 13.76
C LYS A 29 -1.56 15.17 13.67
N CYS A 30 -2.48 15.76 12.91
CA CYS A 30 -2.67 17.20 12.85
C CYS A 30 -3.15 17.72 14.20
N GLU A 31 -2.47 18.72 14.76
CA GLU A 31 -2.85 19.26 16.08
C GLU A 31 -4.19 19.99 16.03
N LYS A 32 -4.39 20.80 14.98
CA LYS A 32 -5.59 21.62 14.80
C LYS A 32 -6.86 20.78 14.60
N SER A 33 -6.81 19.79 13.71
CA SER A 33 -7.99 18.99 13.35
C SER A 33 -8.14 17.70 14.15
N GLY A 34 -7.07 17.27 14.83
CA GLY A 34 -7.01 15.96 15.49
C GLY A 34 -6.95 14.76 14.54
N LEU A 35 -7.02 14.98 13.22
CA LEU A 35 -6.99 13.93 12.20
C LEU A 35 -5.58 13.35 12.06
N ARG A 36 -5.49 12.03 11.91
CA ARG A 36 -4.24 11.37 11.49
C ARG A 36 -4.20 11.31 9.97
N ILE A 37 -3.14 11.86 9.41
CA ILE A 37 -2.86 11.86 7.98
C ILE A 37 -1.68 10.94 7.67
N ALA A 38 -1.58 10.54 6.41
CA ALA A 38 -0.44 9.86 5.83
C ALA A 38 0.11 10.68 4.66
N TRP A 39 1.40 10.93 4.69
CA TRP A 39 2.16 11.48 3.58
C TRP A 39 2.84 10.35 2.82
N ARG A 40 2.65 10.33 1.50
CA ARG A 40 3.29 9.40 0.58
C ARG A 40 4.38 10.12 -0.20
N LEU A 41 5.64 9.82 0.15
CA LEU A 41 6.84 10.41 -0.41
C LEU A 41 7.36 9.52 -1.53
N ALA A 42 7.44 10.03 -2.76
CA ALA A 42 7.92 9.24 -3.89
C ALA A 42 9.42 8.97 -3.78
N LYS A 43 9.85 7.79 -4.23
CA LYS A 43 11.26 7.37 -4.25
C LYS A 43 11.89 7.58 -5.62
N GLN A 44 13.15 7.97 -5.64
CA GLN A 44 14.02 7.81 -6.79
C GLN A 44 14.40 6.35 -6.93
N ARG A 45 14.17 5.77 -8.11
CA ARG A 45 14.35 4.34 -8.33
C ARG A 45 15.79 3.86 -8.16
N LYS A 46 16.77 4.68 -8.59
CA LYS A 46 18.20 4.31 -8.55
C LYS A 46 18.77 4.35 -7.13
N SER A 47 18.48 5.39 -6.37
CA SER A 47 19.04 5.61 -5.04
C SER A 47 18.18 5.08 -3.90
N GLY A 48 16.88 4.84 -4.14
CA GLY A 48 15.91 4.56 -3.08
C GLY A 48 15.56 5.77 -2.21
N CYS A 49 16.24 6.91 -2.39
CA CYS A 49 15.99 8.16 -1.67
C CYS A 49 14.67 8.83 -2.07
N VAL A 50 14.19 9.78 -1.28
CA VAL A 50 13.05 10.62 -1.62
C VAL A 50 13.33 11.43 -2.89
N SER A 51 12.35 11.48 -3.79
CA SER A 51 12.42 12.22 -5.04
C SER A 51 12.07 13.68 -4.85
N THR A 52 12.93 14.56 -5.35
CA THR A 52 12.70 16.00 -5.44
C THR A 52 11.82 16.42 -6.62
N LYS A 53 11.54 15.49 -7.56
CA LYS A 53 10.65 15.70 -8.72
C LYS A 53 9.54 14.65 -8.76
N PRO A 54 8.67 14.58 -7.74
CA PRO A 54 7.62 13.58 -7.67
C PRO A 54 6.50 13.89 -8.67
N LYS A 55 5.96 12.86 -9.32
CA LYS A 55 4.88 12.98 -10.31
C LYS A 55 3.48 13.03 -9.65
N CYS A 56 3.30 13.79 -8.56
CA CYS A 56 2.07 13.79 -7.75
C CYS A 56 0.82 14.11 -8.59
N ARG A 57 0.88 15.13 -9.45
CA ARG A 57 -0.25 15.52 -10.33
C ARG A 57 -0.65 14.40 -11.29
N VAL A 58 0.32 13.68 -11.85
CA VAL A 58 0.06 12.54 -12.75
C VAL A 58 -0.60 11.40 -11.99
N VAL A 59 -0.14 11.11 -10.76
CA VAL A 59 -0.75 10.08 -9.91
C VAL A 59 -2.20 10.44 -9.55
N CYS A 60 -2.47 11.70 -9.17
CA CYS A 60 -3.84 12.14 -8.92
C CYS A 60 -4.70 12.07 -10.18
N ALA A 61 -4.19 12.52 -11.32
CA ALA A 61 -4.92 12.44 -12.59
C ALA A 61 -5.22 10.98 -12.99
N TYR A 62 -4.27 10.06 -12.79
CA TYR A 62 -4.47 8.64 -13.04
C TYR A 62 -5.55 8.05 -12.14
N LEU A 63 -5.51 8.36 -10.84
CA LEU A 63 -6.54 7.93 -9.89
C LEU A 63 -7.92 8.42 -10.33
N GLU A 64 -8.06 9.73 -10.58
CA GLU A 64 -9.34 10.37 -10.87
C GLU A 64 -9.92 9.97 -12.23
N LYS A 65 -9.08 9.84 -13.25
CA LYS A 65 -9.53 9.60 -14.63
C LYS A 65 -9.64 8.12 -14.99
N LEU A 66 -8.86 7.24 -14.37
CA LEU A 66 -8.81 5.82 -14.76
C LEU A 66 -9.30 4.88 -13.65
N ILE A 67 -8.98 5.16 -12.39
CA ILE A 67 -9.28 4.22 -11.29
C ILE A 67 -10.65 4.50 -10.65
N VAL A 68 -10.99 5.76 -10.41
CA VAL A 68 -12.28 6.17 -9.81
C VAL A 68 -13.49 5.75 -10.64
N PRO A 69 -13.52 5.92 -11.98
CA PRO A 69 -14.67 5.48 -12.79
C PRO A 69 -14.95 3.98 -12.69
N PHE A 70 -13.91 3.20 -12.43
CA PHE A 70 -13.95 1.75 -12.37
C PHE A 70 -14.30 1.21 -10.96
N LEU A 71 -13.59 1.65 -9.92
CA LEU A 71 -13.85 1.20 -8.54
C LEU A 71 -15.02 1.95 -7.89
N GLY A 72 -15.26 3.21 -8.28
CA GLY A 72 -16.16 4.11 -7.59
C GLY A 72 -15.48 4.87 -6.45
N ARG A 73 -15.94 6.10 -6.22
CA ARG A 73 -15.36 7.02 -5.23
C ARG A 73 -15.42 6.50 -3.80
N GLN A 74 -16.43 5.69 -3.46
CA GLN A 74 -16.66 5.22 -2.09
C GLN A 74 -15.52 4.37 -1.52
N PHE A 75 -14.71 3.74 -2.38
CA PHE A 75 -13.59 2.89 -1.96
C PHE A 75 -12.24 3.61 -2.03
N LEU A 76 -12.21 4.89 -2.43
CA LEU A 76 -10.97 5.60 -2.75
C LEU A 76 -10.91 6.94 -2.03
N VAL A 77 -9.86 7.11 -1.23
CA VAL A 77 -9.53 8.41 -0.62
C VAL A 77 -8.94 9.32 -1.69
N LYS A 78 -9.50 10.53 -1.82
CA LYS A 78 -8.94 11.57 -2.70
C LYS A 78 -7.67 12.15 -2.04
N PRO A 79 -6.49 11.99 -2.66
CA PRO A 79 -5.27 12.58 -2.13
C PRO A 79 -5.22 14.08 -2.41
N GLU A 80 -4.71 14.82 -1.44
CA GLU A 80 -4.35 16.22 -1.57
C GLU A 80 -2.86 16.34 -1.97
N ILE A 81 -2.55 17.26 -2.87
CA ILE A 81 -1.17 17.60 -3.18
C ILE A 81 -0.79 18.74 -2.25
N VAL A 82 0.24 18.53 -1.45
CA VAL A 82 0.83 19.52 -0.54
C VAL A 82 2.31 19.70 -0.88
N GLU A 83 2.92 20.78 -0.42
CA GLU A 83 4.36 20.98 -0.48
C GLU A 83 4.95 20.99 0.92
N ILE A 84 6.16 20.47 1.06
CA ILE A 84 6.97 20.56 2.28
C ILE A 84 8.32 21.15 1.87
N ASP A 85 8.83 22.12 2.61
CA ASP A 85 10.15 22.67 2.34
C ASP A 85 11.25 21.60 2.46
N VAL A 86 12.33 21.78 1.71
CA VAL A 86 13.37 20.74 1.61
C VAL A 86 14.04 20.43 2.95
N LEU A 87 14.23 21.43 3.81
CA LEU A 87 14.85 21.22 5.11
C LEU A 87 13.92 20.42 6.02
N SER A 88 12.65 20.82 6.12
CA SER A 88 11.69 20.07 6.92
C SER A 88 11.46 18.66 6.39
N LEU A 89 11.44 18.48 5.07
CA LEU A 89 11.32 17.17 4.45
C LEU A 89 12.55 16.30 4.71
N HIS A 90 13.76 16.88 4.79
CA HIS A 90 14.96 16.17 5.19
C HIS A 90 14.82 15.57 6.59
N HIS A 91 14.33 16.35 7.55
CA HIS A 91 14.06 15.87 8.91
C HIS A 91 12.93 14.84 8.96
N LEU A 92 11.84 15.07 8.23
CA LEU A 92 10.73 14.13 8.15
C LEU A 92 11.17 12.79 7.54
N ALA A 93 11.99 12.82 6.49
CA ALA A 93 12.52 11.63 5.84
C ALA A 93 13.50 10.83 6.73
N LYS A 94 13.92 11.35 7.89
CA LYS A 94 14.64 10.58 8.90
C LYS A 94 13.76 9.48 9.48
N VAL A 95 12.46 9.74 9.68
CA VAL A 95 11.48 8.79 10.23
C VAL A 95 11.52 7.45 9.48
N SER A 96 11.78 7.47 8.17
CA SER A 96 11.80 6.27 7.34
C SER A 96 13.04 5.38 7.54
N LYS A 97 14.13 5.90 8.11
CA LYS A 97 15.44 5.23 8.23
C LYS A 97 15.84 5.00 9.68
N ILE A 98 15.02 5.42 10.63
CA ILE A 98 15.19 5.07 12.04
C ILE A 98 15.12 3.54 12.10
N PRO A 99 16.27 2.86 12.33
CA PRO A 99 16.51 1.47 11.91
C PRO A 99 15.49 0.47 12.43
N SER A 100 14.79 0.86 13.48
CA SER A 100 13.79 0.09 14.18
C SER A 100 13.23 1.06 15.21
N LEU A 101 12.46 2.07 14.76
CA LEU A 101 11.33 2.47 15.60
C LEU A 101 10.67 1.14 15.94
N GLN A 102 10.82 0.62 17.18
CA GLN A 102 10.08 -0.55 17.65
C GLN A 102 8.70 -0.42 17.02
N PHE A 103 8.27 -1.39 16.20
CA PHE A 103 7.06 -1.23 15.41
C PHE A 103 6.03 -0.48 16.24
N ASN A 104 5.50 0.62 15.70
CA ASN A 104 4.56 1.54 16.37
C ASN A 104 5.12 2.66 17.24
N LEU A 105 6.44 2.83 17.34
CA LEU A 105 7.03 4.01 18.00
C LEU A 105 6.63 5.28 17.26
N LYS A 106 6.23 6.28 18.05
CA LYS A 106 5.74 7.58 17.60
C LYS A 106 6.65 8.64 18.16
N ILE A 107 7.16 9.49 17.28
CA ILE A 107 7.93 10.67 17.64
C ILE A 107 6.93 11.79 17.88
N GLU A 108 6.86 12.29 19.11
CA GLU A 108 5.74 13.16 19.48
C GLU A 108 5.83 14.54 18.84
N THR A 109 7.04 15.11 18.68
CA THR A 109 7.19 16.48 18.14
C THR A 109 8.13 16.52 16.93
N PHE A 110 7.93 17.50 16.06
CA PHE A 110 8.82 17.69 14.91
C PHE A 110 10.21 18.19 15.32
N ASP A 111 10.32 18.99 16.39
CA ASP A 111 11.62 19.48 16.86
C ASP A 111 12.50 18.34 17.39
N GLU A 112 11.92 17.24 17.86
CA GLU A 112 12.68 16.03 18.18
C GLU A 112 13.39 15.47 16.94
N LEU A 113 12.76 15.46 15.75
CA LEU A 113 13.40 15.07 14.47
C LEU A 113 14.49 16.04 14.01
N CYS A 114 14.43 17.27 14.50
CA CYS A 114 15.42 18.30 14.24
C CYS A 114 16.69 18.11 15.08
N ASP A 115 16.59 17.45 16.23
CA ASP A 115 17.71 17.15 17.12
C ASP A 115 18.71 16.19 16.45
N ILE A 116 19.86 16.75 16.05
CA ILE A 116 20.93 16.02 15.35
C ILE A 116 21.61 15.00 16.28
N SER A 117 21.58 15.23 17.61
CA SER A 117 22.16 14.29 18.57
C SER A 117 21.34 13.00 18.67
N LYS A 118 20.01 13.10 18.52
CA LYS A 118 19.09 11.95 18.51
C LYS A 118 18.94 11.32 17.14
N TYR A 119 18.76 12.15 16.11
CA TYR A 119 18.55 11.71 14.74
C TYR A 119 19.53 12.41 13.79
N PRO A 120 20.73 11.84 13.58
CA PRO A 120 21.72 12.37 12.65
C PRO A 120 21.21 12.53 11.21
N SER A 121 21.79 13.48 10.46
CA SER A 121 21.40 13.74 9.05
C SER A 121 21.60 12.55 8.11
N THR A 122 22.51 11.63 8.44
CA THR A 122 22.74 10.37 7.69
C THR A 122 21.51 9.46 7.69
N MET A 123 20.62 9.63 8.67
CA MET A 123 19.35 8.93 8.77
C MET A 123 18.30 9.46 7.79
N SER A 124 18.54 10.55 7.07
CA SER A 124 17.55 11.01 6.10
C SER A 124 17.59 10.17 4.81
N PHE A 125 16.42 9.86 4.27
CA PHE A 125 16.27 9.41 2.88
C PHE A 125 16.22 10.57 1.87
N LEU A 126 16.35 11.82 2.33
CA LEU A 126 16.49 12.98 1.45
C LEU A 126 17.83 13.67 1.78
N PRO A 127 18.93 13.36 1.09
CA PRO A 127 20.19 14.06 1.33
C PRO A 127 20.05 15.55 1.00
N LEU A 128 20.72 16.43 1.75
CA LEU A 128 20.66 17.89 1.53
C LEU A 128 21.44 18.35 0.28
N THR A 129 22.13 17.45 -0.40
CA THR A 129 22.82 17.70 -1.67
C THR A 129 21.81 17.79 -2.83
N ILE A 130 20.93 18.79 -2.77
CA ILE A 130 19.82 19.03 -3.70
C ILE A 130 20.11 20.31 -4.51
N PRO A 131 19.66 20.41 -5.78
CA PRO A 131 19.79 21.65 -6.55
C PRO A 131 19.18 22.85 -5.81
N LYS A 132 19.89 23.99 -5.79
CA LYS A 132 19.54 25.17 -4.99
C LYS A 132 18.19 25.78 -5.37
N GLU A 133 17.67 25.44 -6.55
CA GLU A 133 16.40 25.93 -7.08
C GLU A 133 15.20 25.25 -6.41
N VAL A 134 15.40 24.05 -5.84
CA VAL A 134 14.33 23.29 -5.19
C VAL A 134 14.19 23.76 -3.74
N ARG A 135 13.16 24.56 -3.47
CA ARG A 135 12.84 25.05 -2.11
C ARG A 135 11.86 24.16 -1.36
N SER A 136 10.96 23.51 -2.09
CA SER A 136 9.92 22.61 -1.57
C SER A 136 9.74 21.42 -2.51
N VAL A 137 9.13 20.36 -2.00
CA VAL A 137 8.82 19.14 -2.75
C VAL A 137 7.34 18.80 -2.57
N CYS A 138 6.66 18.48 -3.67
CA CYS A 138 5.28 18.04 -3.62
C CYS A 138 5.15 16.65 -2.97
N VAL A 139 4.18 16.46 -2.10
CA VAL A 139 3.89 15.19 -1.43
C VAL A 139 2.39 14.91 -1.55
N LEU A 140 2.00 13.63 -1.58
CA LEU A 140 0.59 13.24 -1.53
C LEU A 140 0.17 13.07 -0.07
N GLN A 141 -0.77 13.87 0.38
CA GLN A 141 -1.40 13.81 1.70
C GLN A 141 -2.76 13.12 1.60
N MET A 142 -3.06 12.20 2.51
CA MET A 142 -4.36 11.54 2.60
C MET A 142 -4.68 11.17 4.04
N LEU A 143 -5.93 10.82 4.34
CA LEU A 143 -6.30 10.27 5.64
C LEU A 143 -5.55 8.95 5.88
N ASP A 144 -5.11 8.73 7.12
CA ASP A 144 -4.52 7.45 7.51
C ASP A 144 -5.62 6.40 7.65
N ALA A 145 -5.67 5.48 6.69
CA ALA A 145 -6.69 4.42 6.63
C ALA A 145 -6.57 3.37 7.74
N THR A 146 -5.51 3.40 8.56
CA THR A 146 -5.31 2.44 9.66
C THR A 146 -6.13 2.75 10.91
N ARG A 147 -6.92 3.83 10.88
CA ARG A 147 -7.80 4.22 11.98
C ARG A 147 -8.98 5.03 11.46
N ILE A 148 -10.18 4.72 11.95
CA ILE A 148 -11.35 5.57 11.71
C ILE A 148 -11.18 6.83 12.55
N PRO A 149 -11.23 8.04 11.95
CA PRO A 149 -11.10 9.26 12.73
C PRO A 149 -12.29 9.42 13.68
N LYS A 150 -12.03 9.34 14.99
CA LYS A 150 -13.07 9.41 16.04
C LYS A 150 -13.86 10.72 16.03
N CYS A 151 -13.28 11.79 15.49
CA CYS A 151 -13.96 13.08 15.32
C CYS A 151 -14.95 13.13 14.15
N LEU A 152 -14.96 12.12 13.26
CA LEU A 152 -15.81 12.13 12.06
C LEU A 152 -17.16 11.42 12.25
N SER A 153 -17.33 10.60 13.28
CA SER A 153 -18.64 10.02 13.58
C SER A 153 -18.76 9.62 15.05
N PRO A 154 -19.72 10.19 15.80
CA PRO A 154 -20.02 9.74 17.16
C PRO A 154 -20.66 8.34 17.20
N GLN A 155 -20.94 7.72 16.04
CA GLN A 155 -21.60 6.41 15.96
C GLN A 155 -20.62 5.24 16.08
N PHE A 156 -19.31 5.48 15.89
CA PHE A 156 -18.30 4.43 15.99
C PHE A 156 -17.61 4.49 17.35
N PHE A 157 -17.87 3.48 18.17
CA PHE A 157 -17.30 3.34 19.50
C PHE A 157 -16.22 2.26 19.52
N GLY A 158 -15.23 2.43 20.40
CA GLY A 158 -14.18 1.43 20.62
C GLY A 158 -12.92 1.59 19.77
N PRO A 159 -12.08 0.55 19.74
CA PRO A 159 -10.85 0.51 18.93
C PRO A 159 -11.17 0.24 17.46
N THR A 160 -10.33 0.75 16.55
CA THR A 160 -10.39 0.39 15.13
C THR A 160 -9.45 -0.77 14.82
N ILE A 161 -9.98 -1.85 14.24
CA ILE A 161 -9.17 -2.89 13.60
C ILE A 161 -9.14 -2.60 12.10
N THR A 162 -7.93 -2.52 11.53
CA THR A 162 -7.73 -2.39 10.08
C THR A 162 -6.99 -3.61 9.55
N VAL A 163 -7.49 -4.20 8.47
CA VAL A 163 -6.84 -5.31 7.77
C VAL A 163 -6.40 -4.82 6.38
N GLU A 164 -5.09 -4.70 6.17
CA GLU A 164 -4.50 -4.40 4.86
C GLU A 164 -4.26 -5.71 4.12
N ILE A 165 -4.89 -5.90 2.96
CA ILE A 165 -4.71 -7.08 2.10
C ILE A 165 -4.16 -6.64 0.74
N LYS A 166 -3.12 -7.33 0.25
CA LYS A 166 -2.67 -7.26 -1.15
C LYS A 166 -3.14 -8.50 -1.90
N PRO A 167 -4.32 -8.46 -2.55
CA PRO A 167 -5.04 -9.64 -2.98
C PRO A 167 -4.44 -10.32 -4.23
N LYS A 168 -3.48 -9.66 -4.90
CA LYS A 168 -2.88 -10.09 -6.17
C LYS A 168 -3.94 -10.24 -7.28
N GLN A 169 -3.61 -11.01 -8.32
CA GLN A 169 -4.46 -11.23 -9.50
C GLN A 169 -5.47 -12.36 -9.25
N GLY A 170 -6.76 -12.04 -9.28
CA GLY A 170 -7.89 -12.91 -8.96
C GLY A 170 -8.46 -13.71 -10.14
N PHE A 171 -7.77 -13.78 -11.26
CA PHE A 171 -8.20 -14.56 -12.43
C PHE A 171 -7.03 -15.35 -13.01
N MET A 172 -7.34 -16.46 -13.68
CA MET A 172 -6.34 -17.22 -14.43
C MET A 172 -5.99 -16.48 -15.72
N GLN A 173 -4.70 -16.19 -15.91
CA GLN A 173 -4.22 -15.58 -17.13
C GLN A 173 -3.85 -16.68 -18.12
N ASN A 174 -4.36 -16.57 -19.34
CA ASN A 174 -4.00 -17.49 -20.41
C ASN A 174 -2.79 -16.94 -21.15
N HIS A 175 -1.75 -17.74 -21.27
CA HIS A 175 -0.53 -17.38 -21.98
C HIS A 175 -0.43 -18.25 -23.25
N PRO A 176 -0.54 -17.67 -24.46
CA PRO A 176 -0.45 -18.45 -25.68
C PRO A 176 0.84 -19.26 -25.74
N GLY A 177 0.72 -20.58 -25.95
CA GLY A 177 1.86 -21.51 -26.00
C GLY A 177 2.48 -21.86 -24.65
N VAL A 178 1.87 -21.45 -23.53
CA VAL A 178 2.33 -21.78 -22.17
C VAL A 178 1.18 -22.39 -21.38
N GLU A 179 1.23 -23.71 -21.17
CA GLU A 179 0.26 -24.46 -20.38
C GLU A 179 0.81 -24.68 -18.97
N VAL A 180 0.35 -23.88 -18.02
CA VAL A 180 0.71 -24.04 -16.61
C VAL A 180 -0.57 -24.07 -15.77
N PRO A 181 -0.81 -25.13 -14.97
CA PRO A 181 -2.06 -25.30 -14.22
C PRO A 181 -2.11 -24.45 -12.92
N TYR A 182 -1.29 -23.40 -12.83
CA TYR A 182 -1.13 -22.58 -11.63
C TYR A 182 -1.38 -21.11 -11.95
N CYS A 183 -1.97 -20.38 -11.00
CA CYS A 183 -2.12 -18.94 -11.16
C CYS A 183 -0.77 -18.22 -11.05
N ASN A 184 -0.69 -16.99 -11.57
CA ASN A 184 0.52 -16.17 -11.55
C ASN A 184 1.12 -16.00 -10.14
N ASN A 185 0.29 -15.90 -9.10
CA ASN A 185 0.81 -15.83 -7.73
C ASN A 185 1.48 -17.14 -7.30
N CYS A 186 0.86 -18.29 -7.57
CA CYS A 186 1.41 -19.60 -7.20
C CYS A 186 2.75 -19.87 -7.92
N ILE A 187 2.84 -19.56 -9.22
CA ILE A 187 4.09 -19.66 -9.98
C ILE A 187 5.18 -18.78 -9.35
N LEU A 188 4.84 -17.52 -9.04
CA LEU A 188 5.78 -16.60 -8.38
C LEU A 188 6.17 -17.02 -6.95
N GLN A 189 5.34 -17.79 -6.25
CA GLN A 189 5.72 -18.33 -4.93
C GLN A 189 6.70 -19.48 -5.06
N LEU A 190 6.50 -20.37 -6.04
CA LEU A 190 7.46 -21.44 -6.32
C LEU A 190 8.83 -20.85 -6.63
N GLU A 191 8.90 -19.88 -7.54
CA GLU A 191 10.17 -19.22 -7.91
C GLU A 191 10.86 -18.56 -6.71
N LYS A 192 10.12 -17.82 -5.87
CA LYS A 192 10.68 -17.18 -4.68
C LYS A 192 11.13 -18.15 -3.59
N CYS A 193 10.47 -19.29 -3.49
CA CYS A 193 10.92 -20.37 -2.61
C CYS A 193 12.25 -20.93 -3.10
N TYR A 194 12.39 -21.18 -4.41
CA TYR A 194 13.65 -21.62 -5.01
C TYR A 194 14.77 -20.57 -4.85
N SER A 195 14.43 -19.28 -4.85
CA SER A 195 15.40 -18.18 -4.71
C SER A 195 15.71 -17.81 -3.25
N ASN A 196 15.24 -18.57 -2.24
CA ASN A 196 15.35 -18.24 -0.80
C ASN A 196 14.83 -16.84 -0.43
N ALA A 197 13.87 -16.29 -1.18
CA ALA A 197 13.32 -14.96 -0.90
C ALA A 197 12.30 -14.95 0.24
N PHE A 198 11.80 -16.12 0.64
CA PHE A 198 10.94 -16.34 1.80
C PHE A 198 11.34 -17.64 2.52
N GLU A 199 11.16 -17.68 3.84
CA GLU A 199 11.48 -18.84 4.66
C GLU A 199 10.51 -20.02 4.45
N GLN A 200 9.25 -19.72 4.10
CA GLN A 200 8.22 -20.72 3.88
C GLN A 200 7.27 -20.33 2.74
N MET A 201 6.68 -21.34 2.09
CA MET A 201 5.54 -21.13 1.19
C MET A 201 4.26 -20.93 2.00
N TYR A 202 3.29 -20.24 1.41
CA TYR A 202 1.96 -20.05 2.00
C TYR A 202 0.88 -20.49 1.03
N ASP A 203 -0.21 -21.03 1.57
CA ASP A 203 -1.30 -21.64 0.79
C ASP A 203 -2.33 -20.63 0.24
N PHE A 204 -2.00 -19.34 0.27
CA PHE A 204 -2.90 -18.31 -0.24
C PHE A 204 -2.97 -18.36 -1.77
N CYS A 205 -4.16 -18.64 -2.27
CA CYS A 205 -4.51 -18.51 -3.68
C CYS A 205 -5.43 -17.29 -3.91
N PRO A 206 -5.03 -16.31 -4.74
CA PRO A 206 -5.91 -15.21 -5.12
C PRO A 206 -7.22 -15.67 -5.77
N LEU A 207 -7.21 -16.77 -6.53
CA LEU A 207 -8.45 -17.28 -7.15
C LEU A 207 -9.46 -17.76 -6.11
N ASP A 208 -8.99 -18.23 -4.96
CA ASP A 208 -9.85 -18.60 -3.85
C ASP A 208 -10.42 -17.35 -3.18
N LEU A 209 -9.59 -16.31 -2.98
CA LEU A 209 -10.06 -15.02 -2.45
C LEU A 209 -11.10 -14.35 -3.35
N PHE A 210 -10.94 -14.40 -4.67
CA PHE A 210 -11.85 -13.80 -5.65
C PHE A 210 -12.98 -14.74 -6.13
N SER A 211 -13.14 -15.90 -5.50
CA SER A 211 -14.06 -16.95 -5.96
C SER A 211 -15.54 -16.60 -5.81
N GLY A 212 -15.89 -15.77 -4.83
CA GLY A 212 -17.29 -15.60 -4.40
C GLY A 212 -17.86 -16.83 -3.69
N ASP A 213 -17.01 -17.81 -3.35
CA ASP A 213 -17.34 -19.00 -2.59
C ASP A 213 -16.82 -18.84 -1.15
N LEU A 214 -17.71 -18.92 -0.16
CA LEU A 214 -17.38 -18.60 1.23
C LEU A 214 -16.24 -19.45 1.77
N ASP A 215 -16.24 -20.75 1.50
CA ASP A 215 -15.24 -21.68 2.02
C ASP A 215 -13.86 -21.46 1.41
N ARG A 216 -13.79 -21.26 0.09
CA ARG A 216 -12.54 -20.92 -0.59
C ARG A 216 -11.99 -19.57 -0.13
N MET A 217 -12.85 -18.55 -0.03
CA MET A 217 -12.43 -17.24 0.47
C MET A 217 -11.92 -17.32 1.90
N ARG A 218 -12.63 -18.05 2.77
CA ARG A 218 -12.22 -18.29 4.16
C ARG A 218 -10.89 -19.01 4.25
N LYS A 219 -10.66 -20.02 3.41
CA LYS A 219 -9.36 -20.70 3.29
C LYS A 219 -8.25 -19.72 2.94
N ALA A 220 -8.46 -18.88 1.91
CA ALA A 220 -7.49 -17.88 1.48
C ALA A 220 -7.14 -16.87 2.59
N LEU A 221 -8.13 -16.37 3.32
CA LEU A 221 -7.92 -15.46 4.45
C LEU A 221 -7.19 -16.15 5.61
N LYS A 222 -7.57 -17.39 5.96
CA LYS A 222 -6.88 -18.17 7.00
C LYS A 222 -5.40 -18.41 6.64
N SER A 223 -5.09 -18.68 5.38
CA SER A 223 -3.69 -18.78 4.92
C SER A 223 -2.92 -17.47 5.08
N LEU A 224 -3.54 -16.32 4.77
CA LEU A 224 -2.91 -15.01 5.00
C LEU A 224 -2.71 -14.69 6.48
N PHE A 225 -3.65 -15.09 7.34
CA PHE A 225 -3.55 -14.93 8.79
C PHE A 225 -2.47 -15.81 9.42
N ALA A 226 -2.27 -17.02 8.90
CA ALA A 226 -1.21 -17.89 9.38
C ALA A 226 0.16 -17.41 8.89
N VAL A 227 0.24 -16.98 7.63
CA VAL A 227 1.49 -16.58 6.97
C VAL A 227 1.27 -15.27 6.19
N PRO A 228 1.48 -14.10 6.83
CA PRO A 228 1.17 -12.80 6.23
C PRO A 228 2.01 -12.42 5.02
N HIS A 229 3.32 -12.76 5.05
CA HIS A 229 4.31 -12.24 4.11
C HIS A 229 4.12 -10.73 3.89
N ARG A 230 4.32 -10.24 2.66
CA ARG A 230 4.03 -8.83 2.28
C ARG A 230 2.57 -8.63 1.86
N ASN A 231 1.70 -9.61 2.11
CA ASN A 231 0.34 -9.66 1.59
C ASN A 231 -0.73 -9.29 2.62
N LEU A 232 -0.42 -9.38 3.92
CA LEU A 232 -1.33 -9.02 5.00
C LEU A 232 -0.62 -8.17 6.05
N ARG A 233 -1.30 -7.14 6.56
CA ARG A 233 -0.98 -6.45 7.82
C ARG A 233 -2.25 -6.14 8.58
N ILE A 234 -2.21 -6.23 9.91
CA ILE A 234 -3.34 -5.88 10.78
C ILE A 234 -2.90 -4.79 11.74
N PHE A 235 -3.76 -3.78 11.89
CA PHE A 235 -3.55 -2.63 12.75
C PHE A 235 -4.66 -2.52 13.78
N LEU A 236 -4.30 -2.14 15.01
CA LEU A 236 -5.20 -1.74 16.08
C LEU A 236 -4.98 -0.26 16.38
N ASP A 237 -5.97 0.59 16.14
CA ASP A 237 -5.90 2.05 16.31
C ASP A 237 -4.68 2.70 15.62
N GLY A 238 -4.28 2.15 14.48
CA GLY A 238 -3.14 2.58 13.70
C GLY A 238 -1.79 2.06 14.19
N THR A 239 -1.76 1.05 15.05
CA THR A 239 -0.58 0.33 15.52
C THR A 239 -0.58 -1.06 14.86
N VAL A 240 0.46 -1.44 14.11
CA VAL A 240 0.65 -2.79 13.57
C VAL A 240 0.69 -3.79 14.72
N ILE A 241 -0.22 -4.75 14.69
CA ILE A 241 -0.28 -5.84 15.66
C ILE A 241 0.05 -7.18 15.02
N HIS A 242 -0.15 -7.33 13.71
CA HIS A 242 0.15 -8.58 13.00
C HIS A 242 0.71 -8.29 11.61
N SER A 243 1.87 -8.88 11.31
CA SER A 243 2.57 -8.80 10.03
C SER A 243 3.61 -9.93 9.94
N ASP A 244 4.32 -10.02 8.82
CA ASP A 244 5.43 -10.98 8.68
C ASP A 244 6.54 -10.71 9.71
N GLU A 245 6.79 -9.44 10.01
CA GLU A 245 7.83 -9.00 10.95
C GLU A 245 7.36 -9.03 12.42
N ILE A 246 6.05 -9.10 12.66
CA ILE A 246 5.42 -9.21 13.98
C ILE A 246 4.27 -10.22 13.89
N PRO A 247 4.56 -11.53 13.84
CA PRO A 247 3.50 -12.51 13.84
C PRO A 247 2.82 -12.55 15.22
N LEU A 248 1.49 -12.68 15.23
CA LEU A 248 0.72 -13.01 16.43
C LEU A 248 0.43 -14.50 16.38
N ALA A 249 0.35 -15.13 17.56
CA ALA A 249 -0.12 -16.50 17.64
C ALA A 249 -1.59 -16.59 17.19
N GLY A 250 -2.00 -17.74 16.66
CA GLY A 250 -3.34 -17.94 16.11
C GLY A 250 -4.47 -17.68 17.13
N GLU A 251 -4.26 -17.98 18.41
CA GLU A 251 -5.23 -17.71 19.48
C GLU A 251 -5.40 -16.21 19.73
N GLN A 252 -4.29 -15.47 19.88
CA GLN A 252 -4.30 -14.02 20.04
C GLN A 252 -4.94 -13.32 18.85
N LEU A 253 -4.72 -13.85 17.64
CA LEU A 253 -5.35 -13.32 16.44
C LEU A 253 -6.87 -13.52 16.44
N ARG A 254 -7.37 -14.66 16.94
CA ARG A 254 -8.81 -14.94 17.11
C ARG A 254 -9.45 -14.17 18.26
N GLU A 255 -8.69 -13.76 19.25
CA GLU A 255 -9.17 -12.85 20.29
C GLU A 255 -9.22 -11.41 19.77
N THR A 256 -8.24 -11.04 18.94
CA THR A 256 -8.14 -9.68 18.40
C THR A 256 -9.12 -9.44 17.25
N LEU A 257 -9.20 -10.37 16.30
CA LEU A 257 -10.25 -10.39 15.29
C LEU A 257 -11.49 -10.99 15.96
N PHE A 258 -12.66 -10.36 15.89
CA PHE A 258 -13.91 -10.91 16.46
C PHE A 258 -14.10 -12.40 16.10
N HIS A 259 -14.84 -13.16 16.93
CA HIS A 259 -15.03 -14.61 16.77
C HIS A 259 -15.43 -14.97 15.32
N ASP A 260 -14.54 -15.69 14.62
CA ASP A 260 -14.55 -15.97 13.17
C ASP A 260 -14.55 -14.73 12.23
N GLY A 261 -13.66 -13.78 12.48
CA GLY A 261 -13.47 -12.58 11.66
C GLY A 261 -13.20 -12.85 10.17
N SER A 262 -12.83 -14.08 9.81
CA SER A 262 -12.67 -14.49 8.41
C SER A 262 -13.99 -14.45 7.63
N ILE A 263 -15.10 -14.91 8.23
CA ILE A 263 -16.44 -14.86 7.61
C ILE A 263 -16.90 -13.42 7.44
N SER A 264 -16.78 -12.61 8.50
CA SER A 264 -17.16 -11.19 8.46
C SER A 264 -16.40 -10.43 7.36
N LEU A 265 -15.09 -10.69 7.22
CA LEU A 265 -14.28 -10.09 6.15
C LEU A 265 -14.72 -10.58 4.77
N CYS A 266 -15.03 -11.87 4.59
CA CYS A 266 -15.60 -12.37 3.35
C CYS A 266 -16.87 -11.59 2.98
N CYS A 267 -17.84 -11.48 3.90
CA CYS A 267 -19.10 -10.77 3.67
C CYS A 267 -18.86 -9.30 3.26
N ILE A 268 -17.97 -8.59 3.98
CA ILE A 268 -17.60 -7.20 3.66
C ILE A 268 -16.99 -7.09 2.25
N MET A 269 -16.06 -7.99 1.89
CA MET A 269 -15.36 -7.94 0.61
C MET A 269 -16.28 -8.19 -0.57
N VAL A 270 -17.26 -9.08 -0.41
CA VAL A 270 -18.23 -9.44 -1.46
C VAL A 270 -19.51 -8.61 -1.42
N GLY A 271 -19.68 -7.76 -0.40
CA GLY A 271 -20.87 -6.95 -0.19
C GLY A 271 -22.12 -7.75 0.22
N ALA A 272 -21.94 -8.89 0.89
CA ALA A 272 -23.03 -9.70 1.42
C ALA A 272 -23.46 -9.21 2.82
N PRO A 273 -24.76 -9.26 3.15
CA PRO A 273 -25.25 -8.82 4.47
C PRO A 273 -24.92 -9.80 5.60
N SER A 274 -24.85 -11.10 5.29
CA SER A 274 -24.52 -12.19 6.21
C SER A 274 -23.94 -13.38 5.45
N ASP A 275 -23.47 -14.38 6.18
CA ASP A 275 -23.05 -15.68 5.67
C ASP A 275 -24.21 -16.53 5.14
N ASP A 276 -25.41 -16.41 5.72
CA ASP A 276 -26.61 -17.08 5.20
C ASP A 276 -27.01 -16.61 3.79
N LEU A 277 -26.72 -15.36 3.46
CA LEU A 277 -27.02 -14.74 2.16
C LEU A 277 -25.72 -14.40 1.40
N PHE A 278 -24.74 -15.32 1.47
CA PHE A 278 -23.44 -15.11 0.87
C PHE A 278 -23.48 -15.22 -0.65
N ALA A 279 -23.37 -14.08 -1.33
CA ALA A 279 -23.18 -14.01 -2.76
C ALA A 279 -22.33 -12.78 -3.12
N MET A 280 -21.50 -12.91 -4.15
CA MET A 280 -20.71 -11.78 -4.62
C MET A 280 -21.55 -10.76 -5.36
N HIS A 281 -21.76 -9.61 -4.72
CA HIS A 281 -22.48 -8.50 -5.30
C HIS A 281 -21.58 -7.78 -6.33
N SER A 282 -22.14 -7.42 -7.49
CA SER A 282 -21.41 -6.77 -8.58
C SER A 282 -20.83 -5.41 -8.21
N SER A 283 -21.46 -4.71 -7.25
CA SER A 283 -20.99 -3.42 -6.74
C SER A 283 -19.94 -3.52 -5.63
N SER A 284 -19.63 -4.74 -5.17
CA SER A 284 -18.65 -4.97 -4.11
C SER A 284 -17.23 -4.58 -4.54
N VAL A 285 -16.37 -4.28 -3.56
CA VAL A 285 -14.99 -3.91 -3.83
C VAL A 285 -14.24 -5.02 -4.57
N LEU A 286 -14.52 -6.28 -4.24
CA LEU A 286 -13.85 -7.44 -4.81
C LEU A 286 -14.28 -7.70 -6.25
N ALA A 287 -15.59 -7.67 -6.53
CA ALA A 287 -16.13 -7.84 -7.88
C ALA A 287 -15.64 -6.73 -8.82
N LYS A 288 -15.64 -5.48 -8.31
CA LYS A 288 -15.06 -4.36 -9.05
C LYS A 288 -13.59 -4.61 -9.32
N LEU A 289 -12.74 -4.79 -8.30
CA LEU A 289 -11.31 -5.07 -8.47
C LEU A 289 -11.03 -6.17 -9.51
N LEU A 290 -11.76 -7.29 -9.46
CA LEU A 290 -11.62 -8.38 -10.43
C LEU A 290 -11.92 -7.94 -11.87
N THR A 291 -12.99 -7.15 -12.05
CA THR A 291 -13.36 -6.61 -13.37
C THR A 291 -12.25 -5.75 -13.97
N GLY A 292 -11.54 -4.96 -13.15
CA GLY A 292 -10.46 -4.10 -13.64
C GLY A 292 -9.17 -4.85 -13.88
N GLN A 293 -8.92 -5.91 -13.11
CA GLN A 293 -7.83 -6.83 -13.40
C GLN A 293 -8.03 -7.52 -14.75
N ARG A 294 -9.27 -7.88 -15.09
CA ARG A 294 -9.65 -8.51 -16.37
C ARG A 294 -9.62 -7.58 -17.58
N ILE A 295 -9.28 -6.29 -17.41
CA ILE A 295 -8.92 -5.43 -18.55
C ILE A 295 -7.70 -6.01 -19.30
N ASP A 296 -6.81 -6.73 -18.60
CA ASP A 296 -5.76 -7.50 -19.23
C ASP A 296 -6.33 -8.80 -19.86
N THR A 297 -6.76 -8.68 -21.11
CA THR A 297 -7.35 -9.77 -21.91
C THR A 297 -6.34 -10.56 -22.72
N ILE A 298 -5.08 -10.10 -22.80
CA ILE A 298 -4.07 -10.66 -23.70
C ILE A 298 -2.89 -11.29 -22.96
N GLY A 299 -2.68 -10.92 -21.70
CA GLY A 299 -1.56 -11.36 -20.89
C GLY A 299 -0.21 -10.83 -21.36
N ILE A 300 0.81 -11.03 -20.51
CA ILE A 300 2.13 -10.43 -20.70
C ILE A 300 2.86 -10.91 -21.96
N VAL A 301 2.70 -12.18 -22.34
CA VAL A 301 3.38 -12.76 -23.51
C VAL A 301 2.93 -12.06 -24.79
N ARG A 302 1.62 -11.94 -25.00
CA ARG A 302 1.07 -11.26 -26.18
C ARG A 302 1.30 -9.75 -26.10
N ALA A 303 1.15 -9.14 -24.92
CA ALA A 303 1.44 -7.72 -24.73
C ALA A 303 2.89 -7.38 -25.12
N TYR A 304 3.85 -8.24 -24.77
CA TYR A 304 5.25 -8.07 -25.14
C TYR A 304 5.49 -8.24 -26.65
N GLN A 305 4.82 -9.19 -27.31
CA GLN A 305 4.87 -9.32 -28.78
C GLN A 305 4.34 -8.07 -29.47
N ILE A 306 3.19 -7.55 -29.02
CA ILE A 306 2.62 -6.29 -29.54
C ILE A 306 3.61 -5.16 -29.33
N TYR A 307 4.14 -5.02 -28.12
CA TYR A 307 5.14 -3.99 -27.82
C TYR A 307 6.35 -4.04 -28.76
N ARG A 308 6.89 -5.24 -29.03
CA ARG A 308 8.03 -5.43 -29.95
C ARG A 308 7.70 -5.12 -31.41
N SER A 309 6.43 -5.20 -31.79
CA SER A 309 5.97 -4.83 -33.14
C SER A 309 5.75 -3.33 -33.34
N LEU A 310 5.75 -2.53 -32.26
CA LEU A 310 5.60 -1.08 -32.35
C LEU A 310 6.85 -0.43 -32.94
N PRO A 311 6.76 0.76 -33.58
CA PRO A 311 7.92 1.50 -34.03
C PRO A 311 8.92 1.77 -32.89
N GLU A 312 10.22 1.78 -33.18
CA GLU A 312 11.27 1.99 -32.15
C GLU A 312 11.06 3.29 -31.36
N ALA A 313 10.64 4.38 -32.01
CA ALA A 313 10.33 5.64 -31.34
C ALA A 313 9.30 5.49 -30.21
N VAL A 314 8.29 4.63 -30.39
CA VAL A 314 7.27 4.34 -29.38
C VAL A 314 7.84 3.43 -28.28
N GLN A 315 8.69 2.46 -28.64
CA GLN A 315 9.37 1.61 -27.67
C GLN A 315 10.32 2.40 -26.75
N VAL A 316 10.98 3.44 -27.28
CA VAL A 316 11.88 4.33 -26.52
C VAL A 316 11.14 5.11 -25.43
N ASP A 317 9.92 5.59 -25.70
CA ASP A 317 9.09 6.28 -24.71
C ASP A 317 8.67 5.37 -23.53
N PHE A 318 8.40 4.10 -23.80
CA PHE A 318 8.12 3.12 -22.75
C PHE A 318 9.38 2.70 -21.98
N THR A 319 10.55 2.64 -22.64
CA THR A 319 11.83 2.26 -22.02
C THR A 319 12.48 3.37 -21.21
N HIS A 320 12.34 4.66 -21.54
CA HIS A 320 12.75 5.75 -20.63
C HIS A 320 11.97 5.75 -19.31
N THR A 321 10.84 5.03 -19.27
CA THR A 321 10.07 4.76 -18.05
C THR A 321 10.47 3.43 -17.36
N HIS A 322 11.24 2.54 -18.03
CA HIS A 322 11.49 1.14 -17.62
C HIS A 322 12.95 0.64 -17.64
N THR A 323 13.95 1.39 -18.08
CA THR A 323 15.33 0.92 -18.39
C THR A 323 16.21 0.46 -17.21
N HIS A 324 15.66 0.17 -16.04
CA HIS A 324 16.41 -0.53 -14.98
C HIS A 324 15.57 -1.60 -14.25
N THR A 325 14.71 -2.36 -14.96
CA THR A 325 13.81 -3.36 -14.34
C THR A 325 14.19 -4.82 -14.52
N LEU A 326 15.36 -5.12 -15.08
CA LEU A 326 15.85 -6.51 -15.18
C LEU A 326 17.33 -6.55 -14.81
N ARG A 327 17.63 -6.38 -13.52
CA ARG A 327 18.78 -7.02 -12.89
C ARG A 327 18.29 -7.58 -11.57
N ALA A 328 18.53 -8.89 -11.43
CA ALA A 328 18.19 -9.85 -10.39
C ALA A 328 17.65 -9.27 -9.06
#